data_AF-X1KXI3-F1
#
_entry.id   AF-X1KXI3-F1
#
_cell.length_a   1.000
_cell.length_b   1.000
_cell.length_c   1.000
_cell.angle_alpha   90.00
_cell.angle_beta   90.00
_cell.angle_gamma   90.00
#
_symmetry.space_group_name_H-M   'P 1'
#
loop_
_entity.id
_entity.type
_entity.pdbx_description
1 polymer ?
#
loop_
_entity_poly.entity_id
_entity_poly.type
_entity_poly.pdbx_seq_one_letter_code
_entity_poly.pdbx_strand_id
1 'polypeptide(L)'
;MQSRAKDNLNNYEDTPYTSISFLYDTNEPVTTITLPADGVDRNTSCGVNGTAYDEIAGNDSGLYILKIQVKGLSGSTTEYWEPPGGWPGYVVWLGDAAGESWALSSTPTWKNGYKYEVRAYHKDEAGNTESPPTLNTFIFDIDSPESFISRPSEDFHGPDLTMLWGTFVDTSPYYSSGVSSVTVRIYCSSGTYYQGMYWNGDFWEESPSPDNAWQYGSVWASTWLIPAPT
;
A
#
# COMPACT_ATOMS: atom_id res chain seq x y z
N MET A 1 32.94 -35.68 0.19
CA MET A 1 32.76 -37.12 0.44
C MET A 1 33.95 -37.89 -0.13
N GLN A 2 34.47 -38.86 0.62
CA GLN A 2 35.50 -39.81 0.18
C GLN A 2 35.01 -41.22 0.51
N SER A 3 35.35 -42.20 -0.32
CA SER A 3 35.10 -43.62 -0.07
C SER A 3 36.41 -44.39 0.10
N ARG A 4 36.41 -45.43 0.92
CA ARG A 4 37.55 -46.34 1.10
C ARG A 4 37.08 -47.78 1.29
N ALA A 5 37.62 -48.71 0.50
CA ALA A 5 37.37 -50.15 0.66
C ALA A 5 38.34 -50.81 1.66
N LYS A 6 37.90 -51.93 2.26
CA LYS A 6 38.72 -52.84 3.08
C LYS A 6 38.39 -54.28 2.71
N ASP A 7 39.39 -55.13 2.50
CA ASP A 7 39.20 -56.55 2.19
C ASP A 7 39.04 -57.43 3.45
N ASN A 8 38.74 -58.72 3.25
CA ASN A 8 38.58 -59.69 4.34
C ASN A 8 39.88 -60.03 5.09
N LEU A 9 41.03 -59.64 4.54
CA LEU A 9 42.37 -59.86 5.12
C LEU A 9 42.90 -58.59 5.82
N ASN A 10 42.08 -57.54 5.93
CA ASN A 10 42.38 -56.25 6.53
C ASN A 10 43.30 -55.32 5.72
N ASN A 11 43.45 -55.53 4.41
CA ASN A 11 44.08 -54.54 3.53
C ASN A 11 43.08 -53.43 3.19
N TYR A 12 43.53 -52.17 3.19
CA TYR A 12 42.74 -51.00 2.80
C TYR A 12 43.11 -50.55 1.39
N GLU A 13 42.17 -49.92 0.68
CA GLU A 13 42.42 -49.23 -0.60
C GLU A 13 43.57 -48.20 -0.46
N ASP A 14 44.46 -48.14 -1.46
CA ASP A 14 45.62 -47.24 -1.48
C ASP A 14 45.21 -45.78 -1.75
N THR A 15 45.97 -44.84 -1.19
CA THR A 15 45.75 -43.40 -1.41
C THR A 15 46.35 -42.91 -2.73
N PRO A 16 45.76 -41.92 -3.40
CA PRO A 16 44.63 -41.10 -2.95
C PRO A 16 43.27 -41.76 -3.18
N TYR A 17 42.37 -41.60 -2.21
CA TYR A 17 40.98 -42.04 -2.34
C TYR A 17 40.24 -41.21 -3.39
N THR A 18 39.27 -41.83 -4.05
CA THR A 18 38.27 -41.10 -4.84
C THR A 18 37.47 -40.15 -3.93
N SER A 19 37.33 -38.90 -4.37
CA SER A 19 36.60 -37.86 -3.64
C SER A 19 35.68 -37.08 -4.55
N ILE A 20 34.50 -36.74 -4.04
CA ILE A 20 33.57 -35.78 -4.63
C ILE A 20 33.21 -34.71 -3.61
N SER A 21 33.19 -33.45 -4.02
CA SER A 21 32.66 -32.35 -3.22
C SER A 21 31.30 -31.94 -3.78
N PHE A 22 30.40 -31.51 -2.91
CA PHE A 22 29.12 -30.93 -3.30
C PHE A 22 28.87 -29.67 -2.48
N LEU A 23 28.10 -28.77 -3.05
CA LEU A 23 27.55 -27.61 -2.36
C LEU A 23 26.10 -27.92 -2.00
N TYR A 24 25.62 -27.32 -0.93
CA TYR A 24 24.22 -27.38 -0.55
C TYR A 24 23.81 -26.00 -0.06
N ASP A 25 22.57 -25.65 -0.35
CA ASP A 25 21.97 -24.39 0.04
C ASP A 25 20.80 -24.67 0.98
N THR A 26 20.72 -23.90 2.05
CA THR A 26 19.68 -23.99 3.09
C THR A 26 19.03 -22.63 3.35
N ASN A 27 19.42 -21.61 2.61
CA ASN A 27 18.94 -20.26 2.80
C ASN A 27 17.67 -20.07 1.96
N GLU A 28 16.66 -19.44 2.55
CA GLU A 28 15.47 -19.06 1.78
C GLU A 28 15.78 -17.78 0.99
N PRO A 29 15.25 -17.64 -0.23
CA PRO A 29 15.34 -16.39 -0.96
C PRO A 29 14.53 -15.30 -0.26
N VAL A 30 14.79 -14.04 -0.59
CA VAL A 30 14.07 -12.89 -0.04
C VAL A 30 13.40 -12.12 -1.17
N THR A 31 12.08 -11.94 -1.08
CA THR A 31 11.28 -11.14 -2.02
C THR A 31 10.83 -9.84 -1.37
N THR A 32 10.77 -8.77 -2.14
CA THR A 32 10.22 -7.48 -1.72
C THR A 32 9.24 -6.97 -2.76
N ILE A 33 8.08 -6.48 -2.32
CA ILE A 33 7.12 -5.78 -3.18
C ILE A 33 7.40 -4.28 -3.11
N THR A 34 7.69 -3.65 -4.25
CA THR A 34 7.89 -2.20 -4.37
C THR A 34 6.58 -1.49 -4.71
N LEU A 35 5.80 -2.04 -5.64
CA LEU A 35 4.46 -1.57 -5.96
C LEU A 35 3.46 -2.72 -5.90
N PRO A 36 2.28 -2.51 -5.29
CA PRO A 36 1.89 -1.32 -4.51
C PRO A 36 2.75 -1.18 -3.24
N ALA A 37 2.98 0.05 -2.77
CA ALA A 37 3.62 0.28 -1.48
C ALA A 37 2.66 -0.09 -0.35
N ASP A 38 3.16 -0.70 0.72
CA ASP A 38 2.31 -1.15 1.82
C ASP A 38 1.64 0.01 2.55
N GLY A 39 0.33 -0.11 2.78
CA GLY A 39 -0.50 0.88 3.46
C GLY A 39 -0.75 2.18 2.67
N VAL A 40 -0.32 2.25 1.41
CA VAL A 40 -0.52 3.45 0.58
C VAL A 40 -1.71 3.27 -0.34
N ASP A 41 -2.85 3.83 0.07
CA ASP A 41 -4.09 3.83 -0.68
C ASP A 41 -3.96 4.57 -2.01
N ARG A 42 -4.81 4.22 -2.98
CA ARG A 42 -4.68 4.67 -4.38
C ARG A 42 -6.01 5.01 -5.02
N ASN A 43 -6.01 6.05 -5.82
CA ASN A 43 -7.12 6.43 -6.73
C ASN A 43 -6.74 6.29 -8.22
N THR A 44 -5.53 5.82 -8.50
CA THR A 44 -5.00 5.61 -9.85
C THR A 44 -4.29 4.26 -9.94
N SER A 45 -4.40 3.62 -11.10
CA SER A 45 -3.82 2.29 -11.32
C SER A 45 -2.32 2.24 -10.98
N CYS A 46 -1.88 1.11 -10.46
CA CYS A 46 -0.46 0.80 -10.28
C CYS A 46 -0.09 -0.55 -10.86
N GLY A 47 1.20 -0.68 -11.17
CA GLY A 47 1.87 -1.95 -11.41
C GLY A 47 1.89 -2.83 -10.16
N VAL A 48 2.24 -4.10 -10.36
CA VAL A 48 2.63 -5.03 -9.29
C VAL A 48 4.05 -5.49 -9.59
N ASN A 49 5.02 -5.05 -8.80
CA ASN A 49 6.44 -5.26 -9.05
C ASN A 49 7.28 -5.20 -7.78
N GLY A 50 8.53 -5.63 -7.90
CA GLY A 50 9.47 -5.59 -6.81
C GLY A 50 10.82 -6.19 -7.15
N THR A 51 11.53 -6.57 -6.10
CA THR A 51 12.88 -7.14 -6.19
C THR A 51 12.95 -8.46 -5.45
N ALA A 52 14.01 -9.22 -5.71
CA ALA A 52 14.35 -10.38 -4.94
C ALA A 52 15.87 -10.60 -4.94
N TYR A 53 16.36 -11.37 -3.98
CA TYR A 53 17.73 -11.84 -3.96
C TYR A 53 17.81 -13.16 -3.20
N ASP A 54 18.83 -13.94 -3.52
CA ASP A 54 19.14 -15.21 -2.88
C ASP A 54 20.65 -15.24 -2.65
N GLU A 55 21.13 -14.53 -1.61
CA GLU A 55 22.56 -14.29 -1.44
C GLU A 55 22.96 -14.43 0.04
N ILE A 56 23.73 -15.47 0.37
CA ILE A 56 24.67 -15.46 1.50
C ILE A 56 25.97 -16.20 1.13
N ALA A 57 27.07 -15.45 1.11
CA ALA A 57 28.46 -15.87 1.33
C ALA A 57 28.84 -17.30 0.89
N GLY A 58 28.68 -17.58 -0.40
CA GLY A 58 29.55 -18.51 -1.11
C GLY A 58 28.90 -19.75 -1.69
N ASN A 59 27.64 -20.09 -1.37
CA ASN A 59 26.94 -21.24 -1.96
C ASN A 59 25.40 -21.04 -2.00
N ASP A 60 24.93 -19.99 -2.67
CA ASP A 60 23.51 -19.86 -3.03
C ASP A 60 23.20 -20.72 -4.27
N SER A 61 21.95 -21.15 -4.37
CA SER A 61 21.45 -21.92 -5.51
C SER A 61 20.81 -21.02 -6.57
N GLY A 62 20.48 -19.78 -6.20
CA GLY A 62 19.90 -18.77 -7.08
C GLY A 62 18.39 -18.89 -7.18
N LEU A 63 17.75 -17.79 -7.57
CA LEU A 63 16.29 -17.71 -7.72
C LEU A 63 15.80 -18.63 -8.86
N TYR A 64 14.78 -19.45 -8.59
CA TYR A 64 14.21 -20.41 -9.55
C TYR A 64 12.82 -20.01 -10.06
N ILE A 65 11.86 -19.82 -9.15
CA ILE A 65 10.48 -19.47 -9.52
C ILE A 65 9.89 -18.40 -8.62
N LEU A 66 9.20 -17.45 -9.24
CA LEU A 66 8.40 -16.43 -8.58
C LEU A 66 6.93 -16.86 -8.54
N LYS A 67 6.30 -16.66 -7.38
CA LYS A 67 4.86 -16.79 -7.18
C LYS A 67 4.27 -15.49 -6.69
N ILE A 68 3.24 -15.01 -7.36
CA ILE A 68 2.55 -13.75 -7.04
C ILE A 68 1.05 -14.01 -6.88
N GLN A 69 0.42 -13.34 -5.92
CA GLN A 69 -1.01 -13.35 -5.72
C GLN A 69 -1.51 -11.93 -5.54
N VAL A 70 -2.63 -11.61 -6.21
CA VAL A 70 -3.37 -10.37 -5.98
C VAL A 70 -4.76 -10.77 -5.53
N LYS A 71 -5.07 -10.48 -4.27
CA LYS A 71 -6.35 -10.81 -3.62
C LYS A 71 -7.15 -9.53 -3.40
N GLY A 72 -8.38 -9.50 -3.88
CA GLY A 72 -9.35 -8.43 -3.67
C GLY A 72 -10.38 -8.79 -2.61
N LEU A 73 -10.71 -7.82 -1.77
CA LEU A 73 -11.71 -7.92 -0.71
C LEU A 73 -12.82 -6.89 -0.95
N SER A 74 -14.08 -7.34 -0.93
CA SER A 74 -15.27 -6.49 -0.94
C SER A 74 -16.23 -6.89 0.17
N GLY A 75 -16.02 -6.30 1.35
CA GLY A 75 -16.78 -6.63 2.55
C GLY A 75 -16.62 -8.10 2.94
N SER A 76 -17.61 -8.93 2.60
CA SER A 76 -17.63 -10.37 2.89
C SER A 76 -17.09 -11.26 1.76
N THR A 77 -16.83 -10.70 0.58
CA THR A 77 -16.37 -11.47 -0.58
C THR A 77 -14.86 -11.38 -0.73
N THR A 78 -14.24 -12.50 -1.08
CA THR A 78 -12.82 -12.58 -1.45
C THR A 78 -12.71 -13.12 -2.87
N GLU A 79 -11.89 -12.47 -3.68
CA GLU A 79 -11.60 -12.86 -5.05
C GLU A 79 -10.11 -12.70 -5.35
N TYR A 80 -9.61 -13.40 -6.36
CA TYR A 80 -8.19 -13.42 -6.72
C TYR A 80 -8.05 -13.07 -8.19
N TRP A 81 -7.11 -12.17 -8.52
CA TRP A 81 -6.93 -11.78 -9.90
C TRP A 81 -6.25 -12.88 -10.71
N GLU A 82 -6.79 -13.11 -11.91
CA GLU A 82 -6.22 -14.02 -12.91
C GLU A 82 -6.22 -13.33 -14.29
N PRO A 83 -5.08 -13.17 -14.96
CA PRO A 83 -5.04 -12.60 -16.30
C PRO A 83 -5.84 -13.46 -17.29
N PRO A 84 -6.51 -12.86 -18.29
CA PRO A 84 -6.38 -11.45 -18.70
C PRO A 84 -7.29 -10.45 -17.97
N GLY A 85 -8.02 -10.85 -16.91
CA GLY A 85 -8.91 -9.91 -16.19
C GLY A 85 -9.97 -10.55 -15.28
N GLY A 86 -9.86 -11.84 -14.99
CA GLY A 86 -10.77 -12.58 -14.13
C GLY A 86 -10.55 -12.31 -12.65
N TRP A 87 -11.60 -12.52 -11.87
CA TRP A 87 -11.59 -12.46 -10.40
C TRP A 87 -12.31 -13.68 -9.80
N PRO A 88 -11.77 -14.90 -9.95
CA PRO A 88 -12.34 -16.09 -9.33
C PRO A 88 -12.41 -16.01 -7.79
N GLY A 89 -13.39 -16.70 -7.21
CA GLY A 89 -13.52 -16.90 -5.76
C GLY A 89 -12.65 -18.01 -5.17
N TYR A 90 -11.70 -18.55 -5.94
CA TYR A 90 -10.72 -19.54 -5.49
C TYR A 90 -9.31 -18.94 -5.56
N VAL A 91 -8.42 -19.47 -4.72
CA VAL A 91 -7.03 -19.00 -4.61
C VAL A 91 -6.30 -19.13 -5.94
N VAL A 92 -5.68 -18.03 -6.40
CA VAL A 92 -4.82 -17.99 -7.58
C VAL A 92 -3.41 -17.56 -7.16
N TRP A 93 -2.40 -18.28 -7.67
CA TRP A 93 -0.99 -17.92 -7.61
C TRP A 93 -0.43 -17.91 -9.02
N LEU A 94 -0.09 -16.72 -9.50
CA LEU A 94 0.56 -16.50 -10.79
C LEU A 94 2.02 -16.93 -10.69
N GLY A 95 2.50 -17.68 -11.68
CA GLY A 95 3.91 -18.01 -11.81
C GLY A 95 4.58 -17.12 -12.83
N ASP A 96 5.80 -16.68 -12.55
CA ASP A 96 6.67 -16.01 -13.51
C ASP A 96 8.11 -16.53 -13.39
N ALA A 97 8.94 -16.19 -14.38
CA ALA A 97 10.37 -16.43 -14.31
C ALA A 97 10.98 -15.69 -13.11
N ALA A 98 11.91 -16.35 -12.43
CA ALA A 98 12.68 -15.73 -11.38
C ALA A 98 13.55 -14.59 -11.92
N GLY A 99 13.77 -13.58 -11.08
CA GLY A 99 14.68 -12.48 -11.36
C GLY A 99 14.85 -11.57 -10.16
N GLU A 100 16.01 -10.92 -10.07
CA GLU A 100 16.30 -9.94 -9.01
C GLU A 100 15.37 -8.72 -9.05
N SER A 101 14.78 -8.47 -10.23
CA SER A 101 13.70 -7.52 -10.44
C SER A 101 12.58 -8.21 -11.20
N TRP A 102 11.35 -7.99 -10.76
CA TRP A 102 10.17 -8.65 -11.30
C TRP A 102 9.00 -7.70 -11.40
N ALA A 103 8.12 -7.93 -12.37
CA ALA A 103 6.90 -7.17 -12.55
C ALA A 103 5.84 -8.04 -13.26
N LEU A 104 4.60 -8.00 -12.78
CA LEU A 104 3.49 -8.60 -13.53
C LEU A 104 3.35 -7.90 -14.88
N SER A 105 3.31 -8.70 -15.95
CA SER A 105 3.17 -8.23 -17.34
C SER A 105 1.86 -7.48 -17.62
N SER A 106 0.83 -7.75 -16.82
CA SER A 106 -0.42 -7.02 -16.80
C SER A 106 -0.88 -6.87 -15.35
N THR A 107 -1.71 -5.87 -15.09
CA THR A 107 -2.33 -5.66 -13.78
C THR A 107 -3.84 -5.69 -13.92
N PRO A 108 -4.57 -6.03 -12.84
CA PRO A 108 -6.01 -5.90 -12.85
C PRO A 108 -6.46 -4.48 -13.14
N THR A 109 -7.67 -4.36 -13.68
CA THR A 109 -8.47 -3.16 -13.45
C THR A 109 -8.91 -3.17 -11.99
N TRP A 110 -8.30 -2.32 -11.18
CA TRP A 110 -8.62 -2.16 -9.76
C TRP A 110 -10.06 -1.66 -9.60
N LYS A 111 -10.81 -2.30 -8.70
CA LYS A 111 -12.22 -2.01 -8.43
C LYS A 111 -12.31 -0.99 -7.31
N ASN A 112 -13.13 0.03 -7.51
CA ASN A 112 -13.38 1.05 -6.51
C ASN A 112 -13.99 0.47 -5.22
N GLY A 113 -13.52 0.96 -4.08
CA GLY A 113 -13.96 0.57 -2.75
C GLY A 113 -13.47 -0.80 -2.30
N TYR A 114 -12.43 -1.36 -2.92
CA TYR A 114 -11.87 -2.66 -2.55
C TYR A 114 -10.59 -2.49 -1.73
N LYS A 115 -10.37 -3.43 -0.81
CA LYS A 115 -9.05 -3.62 -0.18
C LYS A 115 -8.30 -4.73 -0.90
N TYR A 116 -7.04 -4.49 -1.20
CA TYR A 116 -6.17 -5.44 -1.88
C TYR A 116 -5.05 -5.94 -0.97
N GLU A 117 -4.74 -7.22 -1.10
CA GLU A 117 -3.55 -7.88 -0.56
C GLU A 117 -2.72 -8.39 -1.74
N VAL A 118 -1.49 -7.92 -1.87
CA VAL A 118 -0.52 -8.42 -2.85
C VAL A 118 0.51 -9.25 -2.10
N ARG A 119 0.67 -10.51 -2.50
CA ARG A 119 1.66 -11.41 -1.93
C ARG A 119 2.63 -11.87 -3.00
N ALA A 120 3.89 -12.02 -2.63
CA ALA A 120 4.89 -12.59 -3.50
C ALA A 120 5.88 -13.43 -2.69
N TYR A 121 6.45 -14.46 -3.31
CA TYR A 121 7.58 -15.20 -2.76
C TYR A 121 8.38 -15.84 -3.87
N HIS A 122 9.66 -16.06 -3.62
CA HIS A 122 10.53 -16.85 -4.49
C HIS A 122 10.79 -18.23 -3.89
N LYS A 123 11.15 -19.15 -4.78
CA LYS A 123 11.80 -20.40 -4.46
C LYS A 123 13.14 -20.44 -5.20
N ASP A 124 14.16 -21.01 -4.59
CA ASP A 124 15.49 -21.18 -5.17
C ASP A 124 15.64 -22.53 -5.93
N GLU A 125 16.81 -22.75 -6.53
CA GLU A 125 17.13 -24.00 -7.25
C GLU A 125 17.39 -25.19 -6.31
N ALA A 126 17.79 -24.95 -5.07
CA ALA A 126 18.00 -26.00 -4.05
C ALA A 126 16.71 -26.53 -3.43
N GLY A 127 15.59 -25.82 -3.61
CA GLY A 127 14.28 -26.20 -3.12
C GLY A 127 13.75 -25.37 -1.95
N ASN A 128 14.53 -24.44 -1.40
CA ASN A 128 14.13 -23.56 -0.32
C ASN A 128 13.07 -22.57 -0.83
N THR A 129 12.02 -22.39 -0.05
CA THR A 129 10.87 -21.54 -0.38
C THR A 129 10.74 -20.49 0.70
N GLU A 130 10.74 -19.22 0.30
CA GLU A 130 10.53 -18.10 1.22
C GLU A 130 9.22 -18.26 1.99
N SER A 131 9.32 -18.20 3.32
CA SER A 131 8.19 -18.34 4.22
C SER A 131 8.33 -17.44 5.46
N PRO A 132 7.36 -16.55 5.74
CA PRO A 132 6.14 -16.30 4.99
C PRO A 132 6.39 -15.50 3.69
N PRO A 133 5.47 -15.56 2.71
CA PRO A 133 5.49 -14.64 1.57
C PRO A 133 5.41 -13.18 2.02
N THR A 134 6.15 -12.29 1.35
CA THR A 134 5.98 -10.84 1.52
C THR A 134 4.53 -10.42 1.20
N LEU A 135 4.02 -9.41 1.91
CA LEU A 135 2.65 -8.92 1.80
C LEU A 135 2.63 -7.39 1.84
N ASN A 136 2.05 -6.78 0.81
CA ASN A 136 1.67 -5.36 0.82
C ASN A 136 0.16 -5.22 0.67
N THR A 137 -0.42 -4.22 1.31
CA THR A 137 -1.87 -3.94 1.28
C THR A 137 -2.17 -2.51 0.88
N PHE A 138 -3.31 -2.28 0.24
CA PHE A 138 -3.80 -0.93 -0.08
C PHE A 138 -5.32 -0.95 -0.33
N ILE A 139 -5.98 0.20 -0.17
CA ILE A 139 -7.35 0.43 -0.62
C ILE A 139 -7.32 1.13 -1.98
N PHE A 140 -8.18 0.69 -2.91
CA PHE A 140 -8.41 1.41 -4.15
C PHE A 140 -9.73 2.19 -4.07
N ASP A 141 -9.62 3.51 -4.06
CA ASP A 141 -10.73 4.42 -3.80
C ASP A 141 -10.67 5.61 -4.75
N ILE A 142 -11.71 5.79 -5.56
CA ILE A 142 -11.84 6.91 -6.50
C ILE A 142 -12.99 7.84 -6.14
N ASP A 143 -13.76 7.51 -5.09
CA ASP A 143 -14.84 8.36 -4.63
C ASP A 143 -14.26 9.56 -3.87
N SER A 144 -14.89 10.72 -4.03
CA SER A 144 -14.45 11.94 -3.36
C SER A 144 -15.12 12.06 -2.00
N PRO A 145 -14.41 12.54 -0.96
CA PRO A 145 -15.04 12.81 0.32
C PRO A 145 -15.94 14.04 0.25
N GLU A 146 -16.92 14.10 1.16
CA GLU A 146 -17.80 15.24 1.35
C GLU A 146 -17.56 15.90 2.72
N SER A 147 -17.76 17.22 2.78
CA SER A 147 -17.69 17.99 4.03
C SER A 147 -18.92 18.89 4.16
N PHE A 148 -19.37 19.11 5.38
CA PHE A 148 -20.55 19.90 5.71
C PHE A 148 -20.24 20.87 6.83
N ILE A 149 -20.84 22.05 6.79
CA ILE A 149 -20.83 23.01 7.90
C ILE A 149 -22.03 22.69 8.80
N SER A 150 -21.79 22.52 10.09
CA SER A 150 -22.84 22.30 11.09
C SER A 150 -23.07 23.53 11.98
N ARG A 151 -22.07 24.41 12.12
CA ARG A 151 -22.22 25.68 12.83
C ARG A 151 -21.44 26.81 12.14
N PRO A 152 -22.07 27.97 11.92
CA PRO A 152 -23.50 28.24 12.16
C PRO A 152 -24.38 27.41 11.22
N SER A 153 -25.49 26.87 11.73
CA SER A 153 -26.45 26.06 10.96
C SER A 153 -27.48 26.91 10.22
N GLU A 154 -27.55 28.19 10.57
CA GLU A 154 -28.50 29.21 10.10
C GLU A 154 -27.83 30.59 10.16
N ASP A 155 -28.49 31.63 9.68
CA ASP A 155 -27.99 32.99 9.81
C ASP A 155 -27.70 33.33 11.28
N PHE A 156 -26.45 33.68 11.56
CA PHE A 156 -25.99 34.02 12.91
C PHE A 156 -25.82 35.53 13.05
N HIS A 157 -26.50 36.12 14.04
CA HIS A 157 -26.49 37.56 14.30
C HIS A 157 -26.01 37.93 15.72
N GLY A 158 -25.35 37.00 16.42
CA GLY A 158 -24.83 37.22 17.77
C GLY A 158 -23.39 37.75 17.80
N PRO A 159 -22.89 38.21 18.96
CA PRO A 159 -21.50 38.64 19.14
C PRO A 159 -20.53 37.49 19.45
N ASP A 160 -21.03 36.29 19.78
CA ASP A 160 -20.25 35.22 20.40
C ASP A 160 -20.02 33.99 19.50
N LEU A 161 -19.90 34.17 18.18
CA LEU A 161 -19.45 33.07 17.33
C LEU A 161 -17.96 32.89 17.56
N THR A 162 -17.60 31.94 18.42
CA THR A 162 -16.20 31.66 18.75
C THR A 162 -15.63 30.51 17.93
N MET A 163 -16.49 29.65 17.38
CA MET A 163 -16.08 28.43 16.68
C MET A 163 -17.04 28.09 15.55
N LEU A 164 -16.47 27.72 14.41
CA LEU A 164 -17.14 27.03 13.32
C LEU A 164 -16.83 25.55 13.42
N TRP A 165 -17.81 24.71 13.14
CA TRP A 165 -17.57 23.27 13.10
C TRP A 165 -18.52 22.59 12.13
N GLY A 166 -18.16 21.38 11.77
CA GLY A 166 -18.92 20.60 10.80
C GLY A 166 -18.58 19.13 10.84
N THR A 167 -19.11 18.42 9.85
CA THR A 167 -18.88 16.99 9.64
C THR A 167 -18.19 16.75 8.32
N PHE A 168 -17.64 15.57 8.16
CA PHE A 168 -17.18 15.06 6.87
C PHE A 168 -17.49 13.57 6.79
N VAL A 169 -17.51 13.06 5.56
CA VAL A 169 -17.67 11.64 5.30
C VAL A 169 -16.86 11.29 4.05
N ASP A 170 -16.25 10.12 4.08
CA ASP A 170 -15.73 9.48 2.89
C ASP A 170 -16.40 8.12 2.76
N THR A 171 -17.11 7.91 1.65
CA THR A 171 -17.92 6.72 1.43
C THR A 171 -17.60 6.12 0.09
N SER A 172 -17.11 4.89 0.11
CA SER A 172 -16.97 4.04 -1.07
C SER A 172 -17.72 2.73 -0.85
N PRO A 173 -17.94 1.90 -1.89
CA PRO A 173 -18.83 0.73 -1.81
C PRO A 173 -18.56 -0.25 -0.66
N TYR A 174 -17.29 -0.46 -0.24
CA TYR A 174 -16.95 -1.37 0.86
C TYR A 174 -15.85 -0.84 1.79
N TYR A 175 -14.76 -0.33 1.22
CA TYR A 175 -13.63 0.26 1.94
C TYR A 175 -13.39 1.66 1.40
N SER A 176 -13.13 2.63 2.28
CA SER A 176 -12.79 4.01 1.94
C SER A 176 -11.39 4.34 2.44
N SER A 177 -10.69 5.22 1.73
CA SER A 177 -9.36 5.73 2.07
C SER A 177 -9.38 6.77 3.19
N GLY A 178 -10.55 7.34 3.46
CA GLY A 178 -10.83 8.25 4.55
C GLY A 178 -10.48 9.70 4.23
N VAL A 179 -10.76 10.59 5.19
CA VAL A 179 -10.47 12.01 5.07
C VAL A 179 -9.19 12.35 5.83
N SER A 180 -8.16 12.79 5.11
CA SER A 180 -6.89 13.21 5.71
C SER A 180 -6.92 14.62 6.29
N SER A 181 -7.71 15.53 5.69
CA SER A 181 -7.83 16.92 6.13
C SER A 181 -9.14 17.56 5.66
N VAL A 182 -9.57 18.58 6.40
CA VAL A 182 -10.63 19.50 5.99
C VAL A 182 -10.08 20.91 6.05
N THR A 183 -10.31 21.70 5.01
CA THR A 183 -9.97 23.12 4.99
C THR A 183 -11.22 23.96 4.85
N VAL A 184 -11.21 25.14 5.47
CA VAL A 184 -12.33 26.07 5.48
C VAL A 184 -11.84 27.44 5.04
N ARG A 185 -12.64 28.14 4.25
CA ARG A 185 -12.38 29.52 3.84
C ARG A 185 -13.60 30.37 4.17
N ILE A 186 -13.35 31.54 4.74
CA ILE A 186 -14.40 32.47 5.17
C ILE A 186 -14.29 33.75 4.35
N TYR A 187 -15.41 34.19 3.78
CA TYR A 187 -15.50 35.35 2.90
C TYR A 187 -16.54 36.33 3.44
N CYS A 188 -16.17 37.60 3.57
CA CYS A 188 -17.10 38.65 3.94
C CYS A 188 -17.73 39.25 2.67
N SER A 189 -18.96 38.86 2.37
CA SER A 189 -19.68 39.30 1.17
C SER A 189 -20.31 40.69 1.28
N SER A 190 -20.49 41.19 2.51
CA SER A 190 -21.19 42.45 2.79
C SER A 190 -20.75 43.05 4.12
N GLY A 191 -20.87 44.37 4.28
CA GLY A 191 -20.48 45.09 5.48
C GLY A 191 -19.71 46.37 5.15
N THR A 192 -19.31 47.12 6.18
CA THR A 192 -18.60 48.40 6.00
C THR A 192 -17.09 48.26 5.94
N TYR A 193 -16.52 47.29 6.68
CA TYR A 193 -15.07 47.23 6.90
C TYR A 193 -14.35 46.14 6.10
N TYR A 194 -14.93 44.94 5.99
CA TYR A 194 -14.25 43.76 5.41
C TYR A 194 -14.91 43.25 4.13
N GLN A 195 -15.82 44.01 3.54
CA GLN A 195 -16.52 43.58 2.34
C GLN A 195 -15.53 43.25 1.20
N GLY A 196 -15.68 42.06 0.62
CA GLY A 196 -14.81 41.59 -0.45
C GLY A 196 -13.51 40.93 0.04
N MET A 197 -13.34 40.78 1.35
CA MET A 197 -12.13 40.23 1.96
C MET A 197 -12.32 38.78 2.44
N TYR A 198 -11.22 38.06 2.55
CA TYR A 198 -11.16 36.72 3.12
C TYR A 198 -10.48 36.73 4.48
N TRP A 199 -10.88 35.83 5.37
CA TRP A 199 -10.18 35.60 6.65
C TRP A 199 -9.06 34.59 6.46
N ASN A 200 -7.82 34.95 6.77
CA ASN A 200 -6.65 34.06 6.64
C ASN A 200 -6.25 33.34 7.94
N GLY A 201 -6.87 33.69 9.06
CA GLY A 201 -6.62 33.09 10.38
C GLY A 201 -6.20 34.13 11.40
N ASP A 202 -5.64 35.25 10.93
CA ASP A 202 -5.13 36.34 11.76
C ASP A 202 -5.81 37.68 11.46
N PHE A 203 -6.10 37.97 10.19
CA PHE A 203 -6.75 39.20 9.76
C PHE A 203 -7.58 39.01 8.48
N TRP A 204 -8.42 40.00 8.18
CA TRP A 204 -9.11 40.10 6.89
C TRP A 204 -8.13 40.63 5.85
N GLU A 205 -7.92 39.89 4.78
CA GLU A 205 -7.04 40.26 3.67
C GLU A 205 -7.85 40.58 2.40
N GLU A 206 -7.43 41.63 1.69
CA GLU A 206 -7.93 41.92 0.34
C GLU A 206 -7.60 40.74 -0.59
N SER A 207 -8.21 40.68 -1.77
CA SER A 207 -8.24 39.48 -2.61
C SER A 207 -7.21 39.47 -3.76
N PRO A 208 -5.88 39.27 -3.52
CA PRO A 208 -4.97 38.89 -4.59
C PRO A 208 -4.77 37.37 -4.68
N SER A 209 -5.14 36.57 -3.68
CA SER A 209 -5.12 35.10 -3.74
C SER A 209 -6.16 34.45 -2.79
N PRO A 210 -7.41 34.23 -3.24
CA PRO A 210 -8.44 33.52 -2.46
C PRO A 210 -8.01 32.12 -1.99
N ASP A 211 -6.98 31.54 -2.60
CA ASP A 211 -6.46 30.23 -2.25
C ASP A 211 -5.53 30.26 -1.02
N ASN A 212 -5.03 31.44 -0.64
CA ASN A 212 -4.21 31.58 0.58
C ASN A 212 -5.06 31.64 1.86
N ALA A 213 -6.37 31.87 1.73
CA ALA A 213 -7.29 32.01 2.85
C ALA A 213 -7.89 30.68 3.33
N TRP A 214 -7.44 29.54 2.80
CA TRP A 214 -7.81 28.23 3.31
C TRP A 214 -7.13 27.99 4.66
N GLN A 215 -7.92 27.61 5.64
CA GLN A 215 -7.44 27.29 6.97
C GLN A 215 -7.74 25.84 7.31
N TYR A 216 -6.75 25.17 7.88
CA TYR A 216 -6.91 23.79 8.31
C TYR A 216 -7.82 23.71 9.54
N GLY A 217 -8.89 22.92 9.42
CA GLY A 217 -9.69 22.53 10.56
C GLY A 217 -8.97 21.47 11.38
N SER A 218 -9.15 21.48 12.69
CA SER A 218 -8.79 20.32 13.51
C SER A 218 -9.77 19.19 13.20
N VAL A 219 -9.27 18.10 12.61
CA VAL A 219 -10.07 16.93 12.18
C VAL A 219 -10.05 15.82 13.22
N TRP A 220 -11.23 15.33 13.58
CA TRP A 220 -11.45 14.15 14.42
C TRP A 220 -12.17 13.06 13.59
N ALA A 221 -12.60 11.95 14.20
CA ALA A 221 -13.08 10.77 13.47
C ALA A 221 -14.18 11.03 12.40
N SER A 222 -15.03 12.05 12.57
CA SER A 222 -16.05 12.44 11.57
C SER A 222 -16.44 13.92 11.63
N THR A 223 -15.66 14.73 12.35
CA THR A 223 -15.96 16.13 12.63
C THR A 223 -14.73 17.00 12.46
N TRP A 224 -14.95 18.28 12.18
CA TRP A 224 -13.89 19.28 12.11
C TRP A 224 -14.30 20.55 12.87
N LEU A 225 -13.31 21.29 13.37
CA LEU A 225 -13.51 22.58 14.02
C LEU A 225 -12.45 23.60 13.60
N ILE A 226 -12.83 24.89 13.61
CA ILE A 226 -11.92 26.02 13.41
C ILE A 226 -12.42 27.25 14.20
N PRO A 227 -11.52 28.09 14.76
CA PRO A 227 -11.92 29.36 15.36
C PRO A 227 -12.67 30.25 14.36
N ALA A 228 -13.68 30.96 14.86
CA ALA A 228 -14.33 31.99 14.06
C ALA A 228 -13.43 33.25 13.98
N PRO A 229 -13.56 34.07 12.91
CA PRO A 229 -12.88 35.36 12.82
C PRO A 229 -13.22 36.24 14.02
N THR A 230 -12.24 36.98 14.52
CA THR A 230 -12.41 37.99 15.59
C THR A 230 -12.63 39.38 15.02
#